data_AF-A0A7W9LZ46-F1
#
_entry.id   AF-A0A7W9LZ46-F1
#
_cell.length_a   1.000
_cell.length_b   1.000
_cell.length_c   1.000
_cell.angle_alpha   90.00
_cell.angle_beta   90.00
_cell.angle_gamma   90.00
#
_symmetry.space_group_name_H-M   'P 1'
#
loop_
_entity.id
_entity.type
_entity.pdbx_description
1 polymer ?
#
loop_
_entity_poly.entity_id
_entity_poly.type
_entity_poly.pdbx_seq_one_letter_code
_entity_poly.pdbx_strand_id
1 'polypeptide(L)'
;MHLPRFLAELLAELRCEKPVARFVFTGQDGGLHRRSNFRRRVWLHALQGDRTLGWSPTKPHMHFHDLRHTHKTWLIADGVPEVLQHKRIGHKFRGVMGVYSHVTRPMVDAMLTGLQARWEQYGSELR
;
A
#
# COMPACT_ATOMS: atom_id res chain seq x y z
N MET A 1 7.84 -6.73 8.94
CA MET A 1 7.55 -5.55 8.09
C MET A 1 7.03 -4.46 9.02
N HIS A 2 7.49 -3.22 8.88
CA HIS A 2 7.04 -2.10 9.72
C HIS A 2 5.93 -1.31 9.02
N LEU A 3 4.86 -0.98 9.73
CA LEU A 3 3.69 -0.30 9.17
C LEU A 3 3.55 1.10 9.77
N PRO A 4 3.16 2.11 8.96
CA PRO A 4 2.78 3.42 9.50
C PRO A 4 1.48 3.26 10.29
N ARG A 5 1.24 4.18 11.24
CA ARG A 5 0.15 4.08 12.21
C ARG A 5 -1.21 3.97 11.52
N PHE A 6 -1.50 4.84 10.55
CA PHE A 6 -2.77 4.83 9.82
C PHE A 6 -3.09 3.46 9.22
N LEU A 7 -2.09 2.78 8.66
CA LEU A 7 -2.28 1.49 8.01
C LEU A 7 -2.48 0.39 9.05
N ALA A 8 -1.79 0.46 10.18
CA ALA A 8 -2.01 -0.48 11.28
C ALA A 8 -3.43 -0.35 11.86
N GLU A 9 -3.92 0.89 12.00
CA GLU A 9 -5.28 1.19 12.48
C GLU A 9 -6.34 0.68 11.50
N LEU A 10 -6.23 0.98 10.20
CA LEU A 10 -7.16 0.47 9.18
C LEU A 10 -7.20 -1.07 9.12
N LEU A 11 -6.05 -1.72 9.28
CA LEU A 11 -6.00 -3.19 9.33
C LEU A 11 -6.63 -3.75 10.62
N ALA A 12 -6.50 -3.04 11.74
CA ALA A 12 -7.14 -3.41 13.00
C ALA A 12 -8.66 -3.25 12.93
N GLU A 13 -9.15 -2.14 12.35
CA GLU A 13 -10.58 -1.90 12.08
C GLU A 13 -11.16 -3.03 11.22
N LEU A 14 -10.51 -3.34 10.08
CA LEU A 14 -10.91 -4.44 9.19
C LEU A 14 -10.93 -5.80 9.91
N ARG A 15 -9.98 -6.03 10.82
CA ARG A 15 -9.95 -7.28 11.61
C ARG A 15 -11.09 -7.35 12.61
N CYS A 16 -11.48 -6.23 13.21
CA CYS A 16 -12.61 -6.15 14.13
C CYS A 16 -13.94 -6.40 13.40
N GLU A 17 -14.10 -5.90 12.18
CA GLU A 17 -15.28 -6.18 11.35
C GLU A 17 -15.38 -7.66 10.93
N LYS A 18 -14.23 -8.33 10.75
CA LYS A 18 -14.14 -9.71 10.26
C LYS A 18 -13.30 -10.60 11.18
N PRO A 19 -13.75 -10.84 12.44
CA PRO A 19 -12.91 -11.46 13.47
C PRO A 19 -12.59 -12.93 13.17
N VAL A 20 -13.52 -13.65 12.53
CA VAL A 20 -13.39 -15.09 12.22
C VAL A 20 -12.80 -15.36 10.83
N ALA A 21 -12.55 -14.32 10.03
CA ALA A 21 -12.02 -14.52 8.68
C ALA A 21 -10.59 -15.08 8.75
N ARG A 22 -10.33 -16.14 7.98
CA ARG A 22 -9.00 -16.77 7.88
C ARG A 22 -7.97 -15.85 7.22
N PHE A 23 -8.41 -15.04 6.25
CA PHE A 23 -7.56 -14.12 5.51
C PHE A 23 -8.03 -12.68 5.73
N VAL A 24 -7.09 -11.73 5.73
CA VAL A 24 -7.38 -10.30 5.95
C VAL A 24 -8.21 -9.71 4.81
N PHE A 25 -7.87 -10.06 3.56
CA PHE A 25 -8.60 -9.62 2.37
C PHE A 25 -9.22 -10.82 1.67
N THR A 26 -10.54 -10.81 1.54
CA THR A 26 -11.30 -11.90 0.93
C THR A 26 -12.31 -11.39 -0.08
N GLY A 27 -12.64 -12.23 -1.06
CA GLY A 27 -13.83 -12.06 -1.89
C GLY A 27 -15.12 -12.15 -1.08
N GLN A 28 -16.24 -11.93 -1.76
CA GLN A 28 -17.59 -12.04 -1.18
C GLN A 28 -17.89 -13.44 -0.63
N ASP A 29 -17.23 -14.47 -1.16
CA ASP A 29 -17.33 -15.87 -0.75
C ASP A 29 -16.37 -16.25 0.39
N GLY A 30 -15.63 -15.28 0.95
CA GLY A 30 -14.61 -15.52 1.98
C GLY A 30 -13.31 -16.15 1.43
N GLY A 31 -13.24 -16.41 0.12
CA GLY A 31 -12.05 -16.96 -0.54
C GLY A 31 -10.97 -15.91 -0.82
N LEU A 32 -9.79 -16.38 -1.22
CA LEU A 32 -8.69 -15.51 -1.67
C LEU A 32 -9.05 -14.77 -2.96
N HIS A 33 -8.66 -13.50 -3.04
CA HIS A 33 -8.73 -12.75 -4.29
C HIS A 33 -7.81 -13.35 -5.36
N ARG A 34 -8.39 -13.97 -6.39
CA ARG A 34 -7.65 -14.32 -7.61
C ARG A 34 -7.38 -13.06 -8.43
N ARG A 35 -6.14 -12.91 -8.94
CA ARG A 35 -5.69 -11.72 -9.69
C ARG A 35 -6.65 -11.29 -10.80
N SER A 36 -7.08 -12.21 -11.65
CA SER A 36 -7.98 -11.92 -12.78
C SER A 36 -9.37 -11.44 -12.31
N ASN A 37 -9.94 -12.11 -11.31
CA ASN A 37 -11.23 -11.75 -10.74
C ASN A 37 -11.17 -10.40 -10.02
N PHE A 38 -10.14 -10.18 -9.20
CA PHE A 38 -9.95 -8.93 -8.49
C PHE A 38 -9.80 -7.75 -9.46
N ARG A 39 -8.97 -7.90 -10.51
CA ARG A 39 -8.82 -6.87 -11.53
C ARG A 39 -10.16 -6.50 -12.17
N ARG A 40 -10.88 -7.51 -12.65
CA ARG A 40 -12.12 -7.30 -13.41
C ARG A 40 -13.28 -6.80 -12.54
N ARG A 41 -13.44 -7.35 -11.33
CA ARG A 41 -14.65 -7.16 -10.52
C ARG A 41 -14.52 -6.07 -9.45
N VAL A 42 -13.31 -5.71 -9.05
CA VAL A 42 -13.07 -4.75 -7.96
C VAL A 42 -12.26 -3.57 -8.47
N TRP A 43 -11.06 -3.84 -8.97
CA TRP A 43 -10.09 -2.80 -9.30
C TRP A 43 -10.56 -1.85 -10.42
N LEU A 44 -10.99 -2.39 -11.56
CA LEU A 44 -11.45 -1.56 -12.69
C LEU A 44 -12.70 -0.76 -12.34
N HIS A 45 -13.63 -1.36 -11.58
CA HIS A 45 -14.83 -0.65 -11.13
C HIS A 45 -14.48 0.51 -10.18
N ALA A 46 -13.58 0.28 -9.21
CA ALA A 46 -13.11 1.35 -8.33
C ALA A 46 -12.45 2.52 -9.08
N LEU A 47 -11.74 2.24 -10.19
CA LEU A 47 -11.09 3.28 -11.01
C LEU A 47 -12.04 4.02 -11.95
N GLN A 48 -13.10 3.35 -12.41
CA GLN A 48 -14.13 3.95 -13.27
C GLN A 48 -15.09 4.85 -12.48
N GLY A 49 -15.04 4.78 -11.15
CA GLY A 49 -15.98 5.48 -10.29
C GLY A 49 -17.34 4.77 -10.23
N ASP A 50 -18.20 5.29 -9.38
CA ASP A 50 -19.54 4.78 -9.13
C ASP A 50 -20.46 5.97 -8.91
N ARG A 51 -21.35 6.23 -9.87
CA ARG A 51 -22.29 7.36 -9.81
C ARG A 51 -23.26 7.24 -8.63
N THR A 52 -23.57 6.03 -8.18
CA THR A 52 -24.47 5.80 -7.04
C THR A 52 -23.80 6.17 -5.72
N LEU A 53 -22.48 6.00 -5.65
CA LEU A 53 -21.65 6.39 -4.50
C LEU A 53 -21.07 7.82 -4.65
N GLY A 54 -21.38 8.53 -5.74
CA GLY A 54 -20.84 9.85 -6.03
C GLY A 54 -19.34 9.87 -6.39
N TRP A 55 -18.76 8.72 -6.75
CA TRP A 55 -17.34 8.61 -7.06
C TRP A 55 -17.06 8.90 -8.53
N SER A 56 -16.22 9.91 -8.79
CA SER A 56 -15.72 10.21 -10.13
C SER A 56 -14.65 9.19 -10.57
N PRO A 57 -14.53 8.91 -11.89
CA PRO A 57 -13.41 8.14 -12.41
C PRO A 57 -12.08 8.80 -12.04
N THR A 58 -11.10 8.00 -11.64
CA THR A 58 -9.78 8.50 -11.18
C THR A 58 -8.69 8.26 -12.22
N LYS A 59 -8.25 7.01 -12.38
CA LYS A 59 -7.25 6.59 -13.37
C LYS A 59 -7.68 5.27 -14.03
N PRO A 60 -8.59 5.29 -15.01
CA PRO A 60 -9.22 4.09 -15.56
C PRO A 60 -8.27 3.02 -16.12
N HIS A 61 -7.05 3.40 -16.51
CA HIS A 61 -6.04 2.51 -17.11
C HIS A 61 -4.96 2.03 -16.14
N MET A 62 -5.03 2.42 -14.87
CA MET A 62 -4.04 2.04 -13.87
C MET A 62 -4.11 0.55 -13.57
N HIS A 63 -2.97 -0.13 -13.53
CA HIS A 63 -2.85 -1.51 -13.09
C HIS A 63 -2.68 -1.55 -11.57
N PHE A 64 -3.07 -2.67 -10.95
CA PHE A 64 -2.84 -2.84 -9.52
C PHE A 64 -1.35 -2.80 -9.14
N HIS A 65 -0.46 -3.27 -10.03
CA HIS A 65 0.99 -3.19 -9.82
C HIS A 65 1.52 -1.74 -9.81
N ASP A 66 0.81 -0.81 -10.44
CA ASP A 66 1.23 0.59 -10.50
C ASP A 66 1.21 1.22 -9.10
N LEU A 67 0.40 0.71 -8.16
CA LEU A 67 0.46 1.10 -6.75
C LEU A 67 1.84 0.88 -6.13
N ARG A 68 2.53 -0.21 -6.51
CA ARG A 68 3.88 -0.51 -6.04
C ARG A 68 4.91 0.44 -6.65
N HIS A 69 4.72 0.82 -7.91
CA HIS A 69 5.54 1.85 -8.55
C HIS A 69 5.34 3.21 -7.86
N THR A 70 4.09 3.63 -7.64
CA THR A 70 3.77 4.85 -6.90
C THR A 70 4.38 4.85 -5.50
N HIS A 71 4.28 3.73 -4.75
CA HIS A 71 4.91 3.62 -3.44
C HIS A 71 6.43 3.84 -3.53
N LYS A 72 7.12 3.22 -4.50
CA LYS A 72 8.56 3.43 -4.69
C LYS A 72 8.88 4.88 -5.03
N THR A 73 8.12 5.51 -5.92
CA THR A 73 8.30 6.93 -6.27
C THR A 73 8.15 7.84 -5.04
N TRP A 74 7.18 7.57 -4.17
CA TRP A 74 7.02 8.34 -2.93
C TRP A 74 8.18 8.14 -1.95
N LEU A 75 8.66 6.90 -1.77
CA LEU A 75 9.84 6.68 -0.94
C LEU A 75 11.07 7.43 -1.46
N ILE A 76 11.23 7.56 -2.79
CA ILE A 76 12.31 8.36 -3.39
C ILE A 76 12.10 9.85 -3.09
N ALA A 77 10.88 10.36 -3.29
CA ALA A 77 10.54 11.76 -3.04
C ALA A 77 10.75 12.16 -1.57
N ASP A 78 10.44 11.24 -0.65
CA ASP A 78 10.60 11.44 0.80
C ASP A 78 12.06 11.22 1.27
N GLY A 79 13.01 10.99 0.35
CA GLY A 79 14.43 10.82 0.68
C GLY A 79 14.76 9.51 1.42
N VAL A 80 13.91 8.49 1.33
CA VAL A 80 14.14 7.21 2.01
C VAL A 80 15.37 6.53 1.40
N PRO A 81 16.36 6.08 2.20
CA PRO A 81 17.57 5.49 1.65
C PRO A 81 17.31 4.26 0.78
N GLU A 82 18.04 4.11 -0.31
CA GLU A 82 17.80 3.11 -1.34
C GLU A 82 17.78 1.67 -0.82
N VAL A 83 18.66 1.33 0.14
CA VAL A 83 18.68 0.02 0.80
C VAL A 83 17.35 -0.31 1.49
N LEU A 84 16.74 0.69 2.13
CA LEU A 84 15.44 0.55 2.79
C LEU A 84 14.32 0.47 1.76
N GLN A 85 14.38 1.25 0.68
CA GLN A 85 13.42 1.14 -0.42
C GLN A 85 13.37 -0.30 -0.99
N HIS A 86 14.55 -0.90 -1.26
CA HIS A 86 14.66 -2.26 -1.77
C HIS A 86 14.13 -3.29 -0.77
N LYS A 87 14.48 -3.17 0.51
CA LYS A 87 13.96 -4.03 1.57
C LYS A 87 12.43 -3.92 1.70
N ARG A 88 11.88 -2.70 1.64
CA ARG A 88 10.45 -2.39 1.76
C ARG A 88 9.62 -3.03 0.66
N ILE A 89 10.07 -2.88 -0.59
CA ILE A 89 9.39 -3.48 -1.75
C ILE A 89 9.70 -4.97 -1.91
N GLY A 90 10.73 -5.50 -1.23
CA GLY A 90 11.14 -6.90 -1.35
C GLY A 90 11.95 -7.17 -2.64
N HIS A 91 12.73 -6.20 -3.11
CA HIS A 91 13.70 -6.40 -4.19
C HIS A 91 15.07 -6.73 -3.60
N LYS A 92 15.85 -7.56 -4.32
CA LYS A 92 17.27 -7.77 -4.00
C LYS A 92 18.03 -6.47 -4.30
N PHE A 93 18.79 -5.98 -3.34
CA PHE A 93 19.69 -4.85 -3.55
C PHE A 93 21.03 -5.38 -4.07
N ARG A 94 21.36 -5.07 -5.33
CA ARG A 94 22.53 -5.62 -6.04
C ARG A 94 23.72 -4.65 -5.97
N GLY A 95 24.93 -5.18 -6.09
CA GLY A 95 26.17 -4.41 -6.09
C GLY A 95 26.82 -4.27 -4.71
N VAL A 96 27.97 -3.60 -4.67
CA VAL A 96 28.78 -3.38 -3.45
C VAL A 96 27.95 -2.74 -2.34
N MET A 97 27.14 -1.74 -2.69
CA MET A 97 26.25 -1.07 -1.74
C MET A 97 25.26 -2.03 -1.05
N GLY A 98 24.86 -3.12 -1.71
CA GLY A 98 23.99 -4.15 -1.13
C GLY A 98 24.65 -4.99 -0.03
N VAL A 99 25.98 -5.09 -0.06
CA VAL A 99 26.75 -5.83 0.94
C VAL A 99 26.99 -4.99 2.20
N TYR A 100 27.20 -3.69 2.04
CA TYR A 100 27.61 -2.81 3.14
C TYR A 100 26.48 -1.97 3.75
N SER A 101 25.32 -1.87 3.08
CA SER A 101 24.22 -1.06 3.58
C SER A 101 23.32 -1.87 4.51
N HIS A 102 23.19 -1.41 5.75
CA HIS A 102 22.25 -1.97 6.71
C HIS A 102 21.07 -1.01 6.94
N VAL A 103 19.87 -1.57 7.02
CA VAL A 103 18.69 -0.82 7.45
C VAL A 103 18.75 -0.62 8.96
N THR A 104 18.77 0.64 9.40
CA THR A 104 18.74 1.00 10.81
C THR A 104 17.34 1.37 11.28
N ARG A 105 17.13 1.39 12.60
CA ARG A 105 15.85 1.78 13.20
C ARG A 105 15.46 3.24 12.88
N PRO A 106 16.36 4.24 12.98
CA PRO A 106 16.04 5.61 12.59
C PRO A 106 15.58 5.77 11.14
N MET A 107 16.18 5.03 10.20
CA MET A 107 15.75 5.04 8.79
C MET A 107 14.31 4.52 8.64
N VAL A 108 13.97 3.46 9.38
CA VAL A 108 12.62 2.91 9.39
C VAL A 108 11.65 3.93 9.97
N ASP A 109 11.95 4.49 11.13
CA ASP A 109 11.07 5.44 11.82
C ASP A 109 10.81 6.68 10.96
N ALA A 110 11.85 7.25 10.33
CA ALA A 110 11.71 8.37 9.40
C ALA A 110 10.80 8.05 8.20
N MET A 111 10.97 6.87 7.59
CA MET A 111 10.09 6.40 6.51
C MET A 111 8.64 6.24 6.98
N LEU A 112 8.41 5.73 8.18
CA LEU A 112 7.05 5.58 8.72
C LEU A 112 6.40 6.95 8.98
N THR A 113 7.14 7.90 9.53
CA THR A 113 6.69 9.29 9.74
C THR A 113 6.32 9.96 8.42
N GLY A 114 7.15 9.83 7.38
CA GLY A 114 6.85 10.38 6.04
C GLY A 114 5.57 9.78 5.44
N LEU A 115 5.40 8.46 5.51
CA LEU A 115 4.20 7.80 5.02
C LEU A 115 2.94 8.20 5.82
N GLN A 116 3.06 8.41 7.13
CA GLN A 116 1.98 8.89 7.99
C GLN A 116 1.58 10.32 7.60
N ALA A 117 2.54 11.23 7.46
CA ALA A 117 2.28 12.62 7.06
C ALA A 117 1.60 12.70 5.68
N ARG A 118 2.03 11.88 4.72
CA ARG A 118 1.36 11.77 3.41
C ARG A 118 -0.09 11.33 3.51
N TRP A 119 -0.40 10.39 4.42
CA TRP A 119 -1.77 9.96 4.66
C TRP A 119 -2.61 11.09 5.28
N GLU A 120 -2.07 11.79 6.27
CA GLU A 120 -2.76 12.91 6.91
C GLU A 120 -3.05 14.05 5.92
N GLN A 121 -2.11 14.32 5.00
CA GLN A 121 -2.24 15.37 4.00
C GLN A 121 -3.23 15.04 2.87
N TYR A 122 -3.28 13.79 2.39
CA TYR A 122 -4.02 13.44 1.16
C TYR A 122 -5.10 12.36 1.35
N GLY A 123 -5.02 11.56 2.41
CA GLY A 123 -5.90 10.40 2.63
C GLY A 123 -7.00 10.65 3.65
N SER A 124 -6.87 11.66 4.50
CA SER A 124 -7.87 12.01 5.53
C SER A 124 -9.17 12.57 4.96
N GLU A 125 -9.12 13.15 3.75
CA GLU A 125 -10.28 13.70 3.04
C GLU A 125 -11.23 12.62 2.46
N LEU A 126 -10.87 11.33 2.55
CA LEU A 126 -11.64 10.20 2.00
C LEU A 126 -12.56 9.52 3.02
N ARG A 127 -12.71 10.06 4.24
CA ARG A 127 -13.68 9.57 5.24
C ARG A 127 -14.98 10.34 5.20
#